data_AF-A0A7Y4WYD3-F1
#
_entry.id   AF-A0A7Y4WYD3-F1
#
_cell.length_a   1.000
_cell.length_b   1.000
_cell.length_c   1.000
_cell.angle_alpha   90.00
_cell.angle_beta   90.00
_cell.angle_gamma   90.00
#
_symmetry.space_group_name_H-M   'P 1'
#
loop_
_entity.id
_entity.type
_entity.pdbx_description
1 polymer ?
#
loop_
_entity_poly.entity_id
_entity_poly.type
_entity_poly.pdbx_seq_one_letter_code
_entity_poly.pdbx_strand_id
1 'polypeptide(L)'
;MKQPEALNCPNCGGAVASDKSKCEFCGSRLKTVGCSACLGMMFLGSKFCGHCGATASHAELLDSSAAGECPRCKVKLQSLKIGEVGIRECERCGGFWSDVRTFESICSNKEHQASLLGFSGSYVHPDAARPTISYVPCPDCKQLMNRSNFAKSSGVIVDLCKQHGVWFDAGELPKIIDFIEKGGLDRAREKEKIAIQDERSRLRDEERRLAMMERRSGSGGHFKDDDGEWGIGKVISRLFDL
;
A
#
# COMPACT_ATOMS: atom_id res chain seq x y z
N MET A 1 15.94 14.46 -2.04
CA MET A 1 16.07 13.62 -0.83
C MET A 1 16.52 14.52 0.31
N LYS A 2 15.83 14.54 1.46
CA LYS A 2 16.35 15.23 2.66
C LYS A 2 17.53 14.41 3.19
N GLN A 3 18.65 15.06 3.49
CA GLN A 3 19.78 14.40 4.15
C GLN A 3 19.37 13.99 5.57
N PRO A 4 19.80 12.83 6.06
CA PRO A 4 19.53 12.43 7.44
C PRO A 4 20.25 13.39 8.39
N GLU A 5 19.51 13.90 9.36
CA GLU A 5 20.04 14.76 10.42
C GLU A 5 20.77 13.90 11.46
N ALA A 6 21.83 14.45 12.04
CA ALA A 6 22.55 13.82 13.15
C ALA A 6 21.76 14.02 14.44
N LEU A 7 21.40 12.91 15.09
CA LEU A 7 20.73 12.85 16.39
C LEU A 7 21.64 12.13 17.39
N ASN A 8 21.27 12.17 18.67
CA ASN A 8 21.99 11.43 19.71
C ASN A 8 21.18 10.22 20.17
N CYS A 9 21.86 9.09 20.34
CA CYS A 9 21.29 7.90 20.97
C CYS A 9 20.88 8.25 22.42
N PRO A 10 19.61 8.02 22.81
CA PRO A 10 19.16 8.35 24.16
C PRO A 10 19.75 7.46 25.26
N ASN A 11 20.35 6.31 24.89
CA ASN A 11 20.93 5.36 25.82
C ASN A 11 22.44 5.55 26.04
N CYS A 12 23.22 5.83 24.98
CA CYS A 12 24.69 5.94 25.07
C CYS A 12 25.26 7.29 24.64
N GLY A 13 24.44 8.20 24.10
CA GLY A 13 24.89 9.51 23.60
C GLY A 13 25.61 9.49 22.24
N GLY A 14 25.86 8.32 21.65
CA GLY A 14 26.51 8.23 20.33
C GLY A 14 25.71 8.90 19.21
N ALA A 15 26.40 9.54 18.26
CA ALA A 15 25.79 10.21 17.12
C ALA A 15 25.17 9.20 16.14
N VAL A 16 23.90 9.35 15.82
CA VAL A 16 23.12 8.44 14.98
C VAL A 16 22.37 9.22 13.91
N ALA A 17 22.28 8.67 12.71
CA ALA A 17 21.50 9.27 11.64
C ALA A 17 19.98 9.05 11.88
N SER A 18 19.16 10.04 11.53
CA SER A 18 17.70 10.02 11.78
C SER A 18 16.91 8.93 11.03
N ASP A 19 17.52 8.31 10.03
CA ASP A 19 16.97 7.17 9.31
C ASP A 19 17.21 5.83 10.04
N LYS A 20 18.18 5.74 10.97
CA LYS A 20 18.54 4.52 11.69
C LYS A 20 17.48 4.11 12.72
N SER A 21 17.18 2.81 12.78
CA SER A 21 16.29 2.21 13.79
C SER A 21 17.04 1.70 15.03
N LYS A 22 18.36 1.49 14.91
CA LYS A 22 19.24 0.92 15.94
C LYS A 22 20.55 1.71 16.03
N CYS A 23 21.04 1.92 17.24
CA CYS A 23 22.33 2.54 17.47
C CYS A 23 23.46 1.61 17.02
N GLU A 24 24.37 2.11 16.20
CA GLU A 24 25.52 1.33 15.71
C GLU A 24 26.58 1.11 16.82
N PHE A 25 26.55 1.90 17.89
CA PHE A 25 27.49 1.82 19.01
C PHE A 25 27.02 0.87 20.12
N CYS A 26 25.87 1.17 20.74
CA CYS A 26 25.38 0.40 21.89
C CYS A 26 24.27 -0.60 21.54
N GLY A 27 23.81 -0.62 20.29
CA GLY A 27 22.74 -1.52 19.85
C GLY A 27 21.33 -1.17 20.37
N SER A 28 21.15 -0.07 21.11
CA SER A 28 19.82 0.32 21.58
C SER A 28 18.90 0.64 20.40
N ARG A 29 17.63 0.27 20.53
CA ARG A 29 16.58 0.72 19.62
C ARG A 29 16.40 2.23 19.74
N LEU A 30 16.39 2.92 18.61
CA LEU A 30 16.32 4.38 18.55
C LEU A 30 14.90 4.92 18.37
N LYS A 31 14.06 4.15 17.65
CA LYS A 31 12.69 4.55 17.30
C LYS A 31 11.67 3.78 18.16
N THR A 32 11.24 4.39 19.26
CA THR A 32 10.38 3.77 20.29
C THR A 32 9.06 4.52 20.51
N VAL A 33 8.80 5.56 19.73
CA VAL A 33 7.54 6.31 19.77
C VAL A 33 6.86 6.14 18.42
N GLY A 34 5.54 5.94 18.39
CA GLY A 34 4.80 5.67 17.16
C GLY A 34 3.83 6.79 16.82
N CYS A 35 3.38 6.84 15.58
CA CYS A 35 2.29 7.72 15.15
C CYS A 35 1.07 6.87 14.80
N SER A 36 -0.05 7.02 15.52
CA SER A 36 -1.28 6.25 15.22
C SER A 36 -1.93 6.64 13.89
N ALA A 37 -1.63 7.83 13.37
CA ALA A 37 -2.21 8.32 12.11
C ALA A 37 -1.46 7.85 10.85
N CYS A 38 -0.18 7.50 10.96
CA CYS A 38 0.64 7.08 9.82
C CYS A 38 1.53 5.86 10.08
N LEU A 39 1.43 5.27 11.27
CA LEU A 39 2.21 4.13 11.76
C LEU A 39 3.73 4.32 11.69
N GLY A 40 4.19 5.57 11.55
CA GLY A 40 5.60 5.91 11.51
C GLY A 40 6.23 5.81 12.89
N MET A 41 7.38 5.13 12.96
CA MET A 41 8.19 5.07 14.17
C MET A 41 9.16 6.26 14.24
N MET A 42 9.31 6.82 15.44
CA MET A 42 10.01 8.07 15.74
C MET A 42 10.92 7.90 16.95
N PHE A 43 11.88 8.83 17.07
CA PHE A 43 12.80 8.88 18.21
C PHE A 43 12.06 9.25 19.50
N LEU A 44 12.56 8.71 20.61
CA LEU A 44 12.11 9.07 21.95
C LEU A 44 12.15 10.60 22.14
N GLY A 45 11.08 11.17 22.70
CA GLY A 45 10.95 12.61 22.92
C GLY A 45 10.28 13.39 21.78
N SER A 46 10.03 12.75 20.62
CA SER A 46 9.26 13.36 19.54
C SER A 46 7.83 13.64 20.00
N LYS A 47 7.40 14.90 20.00
CA LYS A 47 6.02 15.30 20.34
C LYS A 47 5.05 15.15 19.16
N PHE A 48 5.58 15.29 17.94
CA PHE A 48 4.82 15.27 16.70
C PHE A 48 5.52 14.42 15.65
N CYS A 49 4.72 13.84 14.76
CA CYS A 49 5.21 13.05 13.65
C CYS A 49 5.86 13.91 12.57
N GLY A 50 7.12 13.64 12.25
CA GLY A 50 7.84 14.30 11.16
C GLY A 50 7.32 13.95 9.76
N HIS A 51 6.42 12.96 9.63
CA HIS A 51 5.81 12.58 8.35
C HIS A 51 4.45 13.22 8.12
N CYS A 52 3.56 13.21 9.12
CA CYS A 52 2.17 13.67 8.95
C CYS A 52 1.74 14.75 9.95
N GLY A 53 2.61 15.19 10.85
CA GLY A 53 2.33 16.22 11.85
C GLY A 53 1.46 15.80 13.04
N ALA A 54 0.88 14.59 13.03
CA ALA A 54 0.03 14.12 14.12
C ALA A 54 0.82 13.95 15.43
N THR A 55 0.12 14.09 16.56
CA THR A 55 0.71 13.91 17.90
C THR A 55 1.29 12.51 18.05
N ALA A 56 2.48 12.46 18.62
CA ALA A 56 3.16 11.20 18.89
C ALA A 56 2.38 10.39 19.93
N SER A 57 2.30 9.08 19.71
CA SER A 57 1.66 8.10 20.58
C SER A 57 2.71 7.15 21.14
N HIS A 58 2.49 6.66 22.35
CA HIS A 58 3.36 5.61 22.89
C HIS A 58 3.26 4.35 22.02
N ALA A 59 4.40 3.72 21.76
CA ALA A 59 4.47 2.44 21.07
C ALA A 59 4.85 1.37 22.09
N GLU A 60 3.89 0.50 22.41
CA GLU A 60 4.04 -0.56 23.39
C GLU A 60 4.48 -1.85 22.70
N LEU A 61 5.47 -2.50 23.30
CA LEU A 61 5.90 -3.82 22.87
C LEU A 61 4.93 -4.87 23.38
N LEU A 62 4.43 -5.70 22.47
CA LEU A 62 3.59 -6.85 22.79
C LEU A 62 4.41 -8.13 22.65
N ASP A 63 4.54 -8.86 23.76
CA ASP A 63 5.11 -10.20 23.73
C ASP A 63 4.15 -11.16 23.03
N SER A 64 4.37 -11.36 21.73
CA SER A 64 3.60 -12.28 20.91
C SER A 64 4.52 -13.36 20.32
N SER A 65 4.22 -14.62 20.65
CA SER A 65 4.86 -15.78 20.03
C SER A 65 4.51 -15.90 18.52
N ALA A 66 3.44 -15.25 18.06
CA ALA A 66 2.91 -15.33 16.71
C ALA A 66 3.25 -14.12 15.82
N ALA A 67 4.31 -13.37 16.13
CA ALA A 67 4.70 -12.21 15.34
C ALA A 67 5.13 -12.57 13.90
N GLY A 68 5.52 -13.81 13.65
CA GLY A 68 6.02 -14.26 12.35
C GLY A 68 7.42 -13.73 12.05
N GLU A 69 7.81 -13.77 10.78
CA GLU A 69 9.15 -13.39 10.32
C GLU A 69 9.07 -12.29 9.27
N CYS A 70 10.07 -11.41 9.28
CA CYS A 70 10.24 -10.40 8.27
C CYS A 70 10.50 -11.09 6.92
N PRO A 71 9.70 -10.79 5.90
CA PRO A 71 9.78 -11.56 4.68
C PRO A 71 10.98 -11.15 3.80
N ARG A 72 11.59 -9.98 4.08
CA ARG A 72 12.87 -9.51 3.52
C ARG A 72 14.08 -10.05 4.29
N CYS A 73 14.11 -9.81 5.61
CA CYS A 73 15.28 -10.07 6.45
C CYS A 73 15.34 -11.49 7.04
N LYS A 74 14.23 -12.23 7.04
CA LYS A 74 14.05 -13.55 7.67
C LYS A 74 14.38 -13.57 9.17
N VAL A 75 14.14 -12.45 9.85
CA VAL A 75 14.27 -12.33 11.32
C VAL A 75 12.88 -12.22 11.94
N LYS A 76 12.74 -12.62 13.22
CA LYS A 76 11.47 -12.51 13.95
C LYS A 76 10.96 -11.06 13.94
N LEU A 77 9.67 -10.89 13.66
CA LEU A 77 9.00 -9.59 13.78
C LEU A 77 8.70 -9.30 15.25
N GLN A 78 8.49 -8.03 15.55
CA GLN A 78 8.10 -7.57 16.86
C GLN A 78 6.70 -6.97 16.79
N SER A 79 5.80 -7.45 17.64
CA SER A 79 4.45 -6.90 17.73
C SER A 79 4.47 -5.61 18.53
N LEU A 80 3.87 -4.56 17.97
CA LEU A 80 3.80 -3.23 18.55
C LEU A 80 2.35 -2.76 18.58
N LYS A 81 1.96 -2.07 19.65
CA LYS A 81 0.70 -1.33 19.72
C LYS A 81 1.00 0.17 19.73
N ILE A 82 0.56 0.89 18.72
CA ILE A 82 0.71 2.35 18.59
C ILE A 82 -0.67 3.00 18.80
N GLY A 83 -0.89 3.60 19.97
CA GLY A 83 -2.24 4.00 20.35
C GLY A 83 -3.14 2.77 20.41
N GLU A 84 -4.18 2.69 19.58
CA GLU A 84 -5.05 1.50 19.46
C GLU A 84 -4.70 0.57 18.30
N VAL A 85 -3.69 0.91 17.50
CA VAL A 85 -3.36 0.16 16.28
C VAL A 85 -2.25 -0.85 16.55
N GLY A 86 -2.51 -2.12 16.24
CA GLY A 86 -1.50 -3.18 16.29
C GLY A 86 -0.76 -3.33 14.96
N ILE A 87 0.58 -3.36 15.01
CA ILE A 87 1.43 -3.66 13.85
C ILE A 87 2.50 -4.68 14.21
N ARG A 88 3.18 -5.25 13.20
CA ARG A 88 4.39 -6.06 13.42
C ARG A 88 5.55 -5.52 12.61
N GLU A 89 6.59 -5.05 13.29
CA GLU A 89 7.74 -4.39 12.65
C GLU A 89 8.97 -5.29 12.62
N CYS A 90 9.80 -5.13 11.60
CA CYS A 90 11.15 -5.66 11.57
C CYS A 90 12.16 -4.61 12.07
N GLU A 91 12.81 -4.88 13.20
CA GLU A 91 13.82 -3.96 13.76
C GLU A 91 15.05 -3.77 12.86
N ARG A 92 15.30 -4.71 11.94
CA ARG A 92 16.46 -4.70 11.04
C ARG A 92 16.28 -3.79 9.83
N CYS A 93 15.17 -3.92 9.11
CA CYS A 93 14.93 -3.12 7.90
C CYS A 93 13.96 -1.95 8.13
N GLY A 94 13.20 -1.92 9.23
CA GLY A 94 12.17 -0.90 9.48
C GLY A 94 10.90 -1.08 8.65
N GLY A 95 10.77 -2.19 7.92
CA GLY A 95 9.51 -2.57 7.28
C GLY A 95 8.53 -3.15 8.30
N PHE A 96 7.23 -3.06 8.01
CA PHE A 96 6.19 -3.51 8.93
C PHE A 96 5.01 -4.15 8.21
N TRP A 97 4.30 -4.97 8.99
CA TRP A 97 3.07 -5.66 8.63
C TRP A 97 1.88 -5.00 9.32
N SER A 98 0.83 -4.74 8.55
CA SER A 98 -0.48 -4.29 9.02
C SER A 98 -1.56 -5.21 8.48
N ASP A 99 -2.62 -5.43 9.24
CA ASP A 99 -3.83 -6.03 8.68
C ASP A 99 -4.50 -5.07 7.67
N VAL A 100 -5.36 -5.65 6.83
CA VAL A 100 -6.04 -4.93 5.74
C VAL A 100 -6.95 -3.82 6.27
N ARG A 101 -7.70 -4.07 7.35
CA ARG A 101 -8.69 -3.11 7.88
C ARG A 101 -8.02 -1.87 8.46
N THR A 102 -6.92 -2.08 9.18
CA THR A 102 -6.08 -1.00 9.71
C THR A 102 -5.58 -0.11 8.57
N PHE A 103 -5.06 -0.72 7.49
CA PHE A 103 -4.55 0.04 6.36
C PHE A 103 -5.66 0.81 5.62
N GLU A 104 -6.81 0.19 5.38
CA GLU A 104 -7.98 0.83 4.78
C GLU A 104 -8.47 2.02 5.60
N SER A 105 -8.54 1.88 6.93
CA SER A 105 -8.94 2.95 7.83
C SER A 105 -8.00 4.16 7.73
N ILE A 106 -6.68 3.93 7.69
CA ILE A 106 -5.70 5.00 7.51
C ILE A 106 -5.92 5.72 6.17
N CYS A 107 -6.07 4.97 5.07
CA CYS A 107 -6.29 5.56 3.75
C CYS A 107 -7.58 6.39 3.70
N SER A 108 -8.68 5.85 4.22
CA SER A 108 -9.99 6.51 4.25
C SER A 108 -9.96 7.80 5.09
N ASN A 109 -9.36 7.76 6.28
CA ASN A 109 -9.22 8.93 7.13
C ASN A 109 -8.40 10.04 6.45
N LYS A 110 -7.31 9.66 5.76
CA LYS A 110 -6.45 10.61 5.04
C LYS A 110 -7.11 11.20 3.81
N GLU A 111 -7.86 10.40 3.08
CA GLU A 111 -8.65 10.87 1.95
C GLU A 111 -9.74 11.86 2.40
N HIS A 112 -10.47 11.53 3.46
CA HIS A 112 -11.47 12.42 4.03
C HIS A 112 -10.85 13.75 4.47
N GLN A 113 -9.72 13.72 5.17
CA GLN A 113 -8.98 14.93 5.55
C GLN A 113 -8.56 15.76 4.34
N ALA A 114 -8.03 15.12 3.29
CA ALA A 114 -7.62 15.80 2.06
C ALA A 114 -8.79 16.50 1.38
N SER A 115 -9.96 15.85 1.34
CA SER A 115 -11.17 16.39 0.72
C SER A 115 -11.68 17.66 1.42
N LEU A 116 -11.59 17.71 2.75
CA LEU A 116 -12.01 18.88 3.53
C LEU A 116 -11.06 20.07 3.37
N LEU A 117 -9.76 19.81 3.23
CA LEU A 117 -8.75 20.86 3.10
C LEU A 117 -8.68 21.45 1.68
N GLY A 118 -9.33 20.83 0.69
CA GLY A 118 -9.30 21.27 -0.71
C GLY A 118 -7.89 21.27 -1.32
N PHE A 119 -6.94 20.56 -0.69
CA PHE A 119 -5.54 20.60 -1.08
C PHE A 119 -5.30 19.72 -2.32
N SER A 120 -5.15 20.37 -3.47
CA SER A 120 -4.81 19.71 -4.74
C SER A 120 -3.38 20.01 -5.13
N GLY A 121 -2.42 19.58 -4.30
CA GLY A 121 -0.99 19.67 -4.64
C GLY A 121 -0.62 18.76 -5.81
N SER A 122 0.44 19.09 -6.55
CA SER A 122 1.02 18.17 -7.54
C SER A 122 1.82 17.08 -6.81
N TYR A 123 1.43 15.81 -7.00
CA TYR A 123 2.25 14.68 -6.60
C TYR A 123 3.24 14.37 -7.70
N VAL A 124 4.53 14.59 -7.41
CA VAL A 124 5.61 14.15 -8.29
C VAL A 124 5.99 12.74 -7.87
N HIS A 125 5.85 11.78 -8.78
CA HIS A 125 6.37 10.43 -8.56
C HIS A 125 7.88 10.55 -8.29
N PRO A 126 8.37 10.13 -7.12
CA PRO A 126 9.80 10.04 -6.94
C PRO A 126 10.34 9.09 -8.01
N ASP A 127 11.35 9.55 -8.75
CA ASP A 127 12.01 8.74 -9.78
C ASP A 127 12.72 7.58 -9.08
N ALA A 128 11.98 6.48 -8.90
CA ALA A 128 12.43 5.31 -8.19
C ALA A 128 13.18 4.45 -9.20
N ALA A 129 14.50 4.31 -8.99
CA ALA A 129 15.30 3.30 -9.68
C ALA A 129 14.51 1.98 -9.70
N ARG A 130 14.38 1.34 -10.87
CA ARG A 130 13.61 0.10 -11.03
C ARG A 130 14.04 -0.89 -9.96
N PRO A 131 13.20 -1.15 -8.93
CA PRO A 131 13.61 -2.02 -7.86
C PRO A 131 13.77 -3.43 -8.44
N THR A 132 14.80 -4.15 -7.99
CA THR A 132 14.90 -5.59 -8.25
C THR A 132 13.60 -6.26 -7.81
N ILE A 133 12.95 -6.94 -8.75
CA ILE A 133 11.66 -7.59 -8.49
C ILE A 133 11.92 -8.80 -7.60
N SER A 134 11.56 -8.70 -6.33
CA SER A 134 11.58 -9.81 -5.38
C SER A 134 10.21 -9.95 -4.73
N TYR A 135 9.51 -11.01 -5.07
CA TYR A 135 8.30 -11.42 -4.35
C TYR A 135 8.67 -11.94 -2.97
N VAL A 136 7.79 -11.73 -2.01
CA VAL A 136 8.02 -12.06 -0.60
C VAL A 136 6.84 -12.83 0.00
N PRO A 137 7.11 -13.79 0.90
CA PRO A 137 6.05 -14.58 1.52
C PRO A 137 5.30 -13.78 2.58
N CYS A 138 3.99 -14.03 2.72
CA CYS A 138 3.16 -13.49 3.79
C CYS A 138 3.68 -13.94 5.16
N PRO A 139 3.84 -13.04 6.15
CA PRO A 139 4.25 -13.41 7.50
C PRO A 139 3.35 -14.46 8.17
N ASP A 140 2.06 -14.47 7.83
CA ASP A 140 1.04 -15.36 8.42
C ASP A 140 0.90 -16.70 7.67
N CYS A 141 0.49 -16.68 6.38
CA CYS A 141 0.22 -17.91 5.62
C CYS A 141 1.39 -18.41 4.75
N LYS A 142 2.51 -17.67 4.71
CA LYS A 142 3.71 -17.98 3.91
C LYS A 142 3.52 -18.02 2.38
N GLN A 143 2.31 -17.81 1.87
CA GLN A 143 2.06 -17.66 0.43
C GLN A 143 2.74 -16.40 -0.12
N LEU A 144 3.20 -16.44 -1.36
CA LEU A 144 3.80 -15.27 -2.02
C LEU A 144 2.77 -14.15 -2.15
N MET A 145 3.15 -12.96 -1.69
CA MET A 145 2.31 -11.77 -1.74
C MET A 145 2.32 -11.13 -3.12
N ASN A 146 1.19 -10.52 -3.49
CA ASN A 146 1.10 -9.81 -4.75
C ASN A 146 1.71 -8.42 -4.62
N ARG A 147 2.57 -8.07 -5.57
CA ARG A 147 3.24 -6.78 -5.62
C ARG A 147 2.39 -5.80 -6.42
N SER A 148 1.91 -4.74 -5.79
CA SER A 148 0.98 -3.79 -6.40
C SER A 148 1.46 -2.34 -6.26
N ASN A 149 1.36 -1.56 -7.34
CA ASN A 149 1.54 -0.11 -7.26
C ASN A 149 0.29 0.50 -6.63
N PHE A 150 0.43 1.17 -5.49
CA PHE A 150 -0.70 1.76 -4.78
C PHE A 150 -1.44 2.75 -5.68
N ALA A 151 -2.77 2.61 -5.76
CA ALA A 151 -3.66 3.33 -6.68
C ALA A 151 -3.24 3.25 -8.16
N LYS A 152 -2.50 2.21 -8.55
CA LYS A 152 -1.94 1.95 -9.91
C LYS A 152 -1.08 3.09 -10.48
N SER A 153 -0.82 4.12 -9.69
CA SER A 153 -0.24 5.37 -10.16
C SER A 153 0.74 5.97 -9.18
N SER A 154 0.63 5.75 -7.87
CA SER A 154 1.47 6.43 -6.87
C SER A 154 2.98 6.22 -7.06
N GLY A 155 3.41 5.10 -7.65
CA GLY A 155 4.81 4.70 -7.75
C GLY A 155 5.34 4.08 -6.46
N VAL A 156 4.51 3.96 -5.43
CA VAL A 156 4.82 3.22 -4.21
C VAL A 156 4.33 1.80 -4.38
N ILE A 157 5.23 0.84 -4.18
CA ILE A 157 4.93 -0.56 -4.40
C ILE A 157 4.74 -1.25 -3.06
N VAL A 158 3.60 -1.89 -2.84
CA VAL A 158 3.30 -2.64 -1.61
C VAL A 158 3.15 -4.13 -1.92
N ASP A 159 3.42 -4.98 -0.93
CA ASP A 159 3.21 -6.42 -1.03
C ASP A 159 1.93 -6.82 -0.27
N LEU A 160 0.92 -7.31 -0.98
CA LEU A 160 -0.42 -7.61 -0.48
C LEU A 160 -0.64 -9.12 -0.32
N CYS A 161 -1.12 -9.53 0.85
CA CYS A 161 -1.80 -10.80 1.04
C CYS A 161 -3.30 -10.57 1.18
N LYS A 162 -4.09 -11.04 0.20
CA LYS A 162 -5.55 -10.83 0.16
C LYS A 162 -6.28 -11.26 1.44
N GLN A 163 -5.76 -12.26 2.14
CA GLN A 163 -6.39 -12.82 3.35
C GLN A 163 -5.94 -12.14 4.65
N HIS A 164 -4.71 -11.65 4.72
CA HIS A 164 -4.08 -11.34 6.01
C HIS A 164 -3.70 -9.88 6.18
N GLY A 165 -3.22 -9.20 5.14
CA GLY A 165 -2.66 -7.87 5.33
C GLY A 165 -1.74 -7.37 4.23
N VAL A 166 -1.05 -6.29 4.57
CA VAL A 166 -0.14 -5.58 3.68
C VAL A 166 1.21 -5.45 4.37
N TRP A 167 2.27 -5.75 3.61
CA TRP A 167 3.64 -5.45 4.00
C TRP A 167 4.09 -4.15 3.36
N PHE A 168 4.72 -3.30 4.18
CA PHE A 168 5.34 -2.05 3.75
C PHE A 168 6.84 -2.13 4.03
N ASP A 169 7.65 -1.86 3.01
CA ASP A 169 9.07 -1.60 3.22
C ASP A 169 9.26 -0.22 3.88
N ALA A 170 10.44 0.02 4.43
CA ALA A 170 10.72 1.22 5.21
C ALA A 170 10.45 2.50 4.40
N GLY A 171 9.61 3.38 4.95
CA GLY A 171 9.27 4.67 4.36
C GLY A 171 8.26 4.62 3.21
N GLU A 172 7.61 3.49 2.93
CA GLU A 172 6.56 3.41 1.90
C GLU A 172 5.23 4.04 2.34
N LEU A 173 4.74 3.72 3.54
CA LEU A 173 3.47 4.26 4.03
C LEU A 173 3.45 5.80 4.11
N PRO A 174 4.50 6.51 4.56
CA PRO A 174 4.56 7.96 4.46
C PRO A 174 4.38 8.51 3.03
N LYS A 175 4.92 7.82 2.02
CA LYS A 175 4.76 8.22 0.61
C LYS A 175 3.34 8.01 0.11
N ILE A 176 2.67 6.96 0.57
CA ILE A 176 1.25 6.70 0.29
C ILE A 176 0.40 7.80 0.90
N ILE A 177 0.67 8.20 2.13
CA ILE A 177 -0.07 9.27 2.81
C ILE A 177 0.11 10.60 2.09
N ASP A 178 1.34 10.96 1.72
CA ASP A 178 1.61 12.17 0.91
C ASP A 178 0.89 12.13 -0.45
N PHE A 179 0.80 10.96 -1.08
CA PHE A 179 0.04 10.78 -2.32
C PHE A 179 -1.46 11.04 -2.11
N ILE A 180 -2.04 10.50 -1.03
CA ILE A 180 -3.45 10.69 -0.70
C ILE A 180 -3.74 12.15 -0.36
N GLU A 181 -2.92 12.76 0.51
CA GLU A 181 -3.08 14.15 0.96
C GLU A 181 -2.99 15.15 -0.21
N LYS A 182 -2.26 14.82 -1.28
CA LYS A 182 -2.19 15.61 -2.52
C LYS A 182 -3.33 15.34 -3.51
N GLY A 183 -4.37 14.58 -3.12
CA GLY A 183 -5.50 14.23 -3.99
C GLY A 183 -5.19 13.15 -5.03
N GLY A 184 -4.19 12.30 -4.77
CA GLY A 184 -3.77 11.25 -5.68
C GLY A 184 -4.87 10.21 -5.96
N LEU A 185 -5.72 9.89 -4.97
CA LEU A 185 -6.81 8.92 -5.14
C LEU A 185 -7.89 9.41 -6.08
N ASP A 186 -8.30 10.67 -5.98
CA ASP A 186 -9.29 11.25 -6.89
C ASP A 186 -8.78 11.26 -8.33
N ARG A 187 -7.51 11.63 -8.54
CA ARG A 187 -6.87 11.57 -9.86
C ARG A 187 -6.79 10.14 -10.39
N ALA A 188 -6.48 9.16 -9.53
CA ALA A 188 -6.43 7.76 -9.92
C ALA A 188 -7.82 7.25 -10.35
N ARG A 189 -8.88 7.58 -9.59
CA ARG A 189 -10.27 7.25 -9.94
C ARG A 189 -10.69 7.90 -11.25
N GLU A 190 -10.34 9.17 -11.49
CA GLU A 190 -10.69 9.86 -12.73
C GLU A 190 -10.00 9.23 -13.95
N LYS A 191 -8.70 8.92 -13.84
CA LYS A 191 -7.98 8.18 -14.87
C LYS A 191 -8.59 6.81 -15.16
N GLU A 192 -9.01 6.08 -14.12
CA GLU A 192 -9.64 4.78 -14.27
C GLU A 192 -11.01 4.88 -14.96
N LYS A 193 -11.83 5.89 -14.64
CA LYS A 193 -13.11 6.15 -15.34
C LYS A 193 -12.88 6.42 -16.83
N ILE A 194 -11.92 7.28 -17.17
CA ILE A 194 -11.59 7.60 -18.56
C ILE A 194 -11.12 6.33 -19.29
N ALA A 195 -10.22 5.55 -18.68
CA ALA A 195 -9.74 4.30 -19.28
C ALA A 195 -10.86 3.28 -19.52
N ILE A 196 -11.80 3.14 -18.57
CA ILE A 196 -12.96 2.25 -18.72
C ILE A 196 -13.89 2.75 -19.84
N GLN A 197 -14.09 4.07 -19.97
CA GLN A 197 -14.91 4.65 -21.02
C GLN A 197 -14.29 4.46 -22.41
N ASP A 198 -12.99 4.66 -22.54
CA ASP A 198 -12.23 4.44 -23.77
C ASP A 198 -12.30 2.97 -24.20
N GLU A 199 -12.07 2.04 -23.26
CA GLU A 199 -12.15 0.61 -23.53
C GLU A 199 -13.55 0.19 -23.95
N ARG A 200 -14.59 0.69 -23.27
CA ARG A 200 -15.98 0.48 -23.68
C ARG A 200 -16.28 1.03 -25.08
N SER A 201 -15.64 2.12 -25.48
CA SER A 201 -15.82 2.65 -26.84
C SER A 201 -15.19 1.75 -27.88
N ARG A 202 -13.96 1.28 -27.63
CA ARG A 202 -13.25 0.35 -28.52
C ARG A 202 -14.02 -0.94 -28.76
N LEU A 203 -14.52 -1.55 -27.68
CA LEU A 203 -15.32 -2.78 -27.79
C LEU A 203 -16.59 -2.59 -28.61
N ARG A 204 -17.28 -1.45 -28.47
CA ARG A 204 -18.46 -1.12 -29.29
C ARG A 204 -18.11 -0.94 -30.77
N ASP A 205 -16.98 -0.30 -31.07
CA ASP A 205 -16.54 -0.09 -32.45
C ASP A 205 -16.12 -1.42 -33.11
N GLU A 206 -15.49 -2.32 -32.35
CA GLU A 206 -15.15 -3.67 -32.78
C GLU A 206 -16.41 -4.52 -33.03
N GLU A 207 -17.38 -4.50 -32.12
CA GLU A 207 -18.67 -5.20 -32.28
C GLU A 207 -19.42 -4.72 -33.54
N ARG A 208 -19.47 -3.41 -33.78
CA ARG A 208 -20.05 -2.83 -35.01
C ARG A 208 -19.33 -3.31 -36.25
N ARG A 209 -17.99 -3.36 -36.22
CA ARG A 209 -17.17 -3.81 -37.35
C ARG A 209 -17.42 -5.30 -37.65
N LEU A 210 -17.47 -6.15 -36.64
CA LEU A 210 -17.78 -7.57 -36.79
C LEU A 210 -19.19 -7.79 -37.35
N ALA A 211 -20.19 -7.08 -36.82
CA ALA A 211 -21.56 -7.15 -37.33
C ALA A 211 -21.67 -6.70 -38.80
N MET A 212 -20.89 -5.70 -39.22
CA MET A 212 -20.81 -5.32 -40.64
C MET A 212 -20.14 -6.40 -41.50
N MET A 213 -19.08 -7.05 -41.02
CA MET A 213 -18.41 -8.15 -41.73
C MET A 213 -19.33 -9.36 -41.88
N GLU A 214 -20.11 -9.69 -40.86
CA GLU A 214 -21.09 -10.78 -40.89
C GLU A 214 -22.18 -10.51 -41.93
N ARG A 215 -22.77 -9.31 -41.92
CA ARG A 215 -23.74 -8.87 -42.95
C ARG A 215 -23.17 -8.94 -44.37
N ARG A 216 -21.88 -8.64 -44.54
CA ARG A 216 -21.20 -8.63 -45.84
C ARG A 216 -20.74 -10.01 -46.30
N SER A 217 -20.57 -10.97 -45.38
CA SER A 217 -20.16 -12.34 -45.68
C SER A 217 -21.32 -13.22 -46.15
N GLY A 218 -22.57 -12.73 -46.12
CA GLY A 218 -23.66 -13.29 -46.93
C GLY A 218 -23.91 -14.79 -46.78
N SER A 219 -23.73 -15.37 -45.59
CA SER A 219 -24.18 -16.74 -45.32
C SER A 219 -25.68 -16.73 -45.05
N GLY A 220 -26.48 -16.67 -46.12
CA GLY A 220 -27.86 -17.14 -46.11
C GLY A 220 -27.89 -18.66 -45.93
N GLY A 221 -27.51 -19.13 -44.75
CA GLY A 221 -27.65 -20.51 -44.32
C GLY A 221 -28.82 -20.60 -43.37
N HIS A 222 -29.96 -21.06 -43.88
CA HIS A 222 -31.12 -21.47 -43.08
C HIS A 222 -30.69 -22.58 -42.10
N PHE A 223 -30.41 -22.24 -40.85
CA PHE A 223 -30.27 -23.21 -39.76
C PHE A 223 -31.58 -23.21 -38.96
N LYS A 224 -32.22 -24.38 -38.92
CA LYS A 224 -33.38 -24.66 -38.09
C LYS A 224 -32.97 -24.59 -36.62
N ASP A 225 -33.85 -24.00 -35.83
CA ASP A 225 -33.83 -24.01 -34.38
C ASP A 225 -33.65 -25.44 -33.86
N ASP A 226 -32.68 -25.63 -32.98
CA ASP A 226 -32.69 -26.74 -32.03
C ASP A 226 -32.23 -26.23 -30.66
N ASP A 227 -32.95 -26.69 -29.65
CA ASP A 227 -33.11 -26.08 -28.35
C ASP A 227 -31.87 -26.34 -27.48
N GLY A 228 -31.31 -25.29 -26.86
CA GLY A 228 -30.07 -25.42 -26.09
C GLY A 228 -29.88 -24.32 -25.05
N GLU A 229 -30.54 -24.51 -23.90
CA GLU A 229 -30.43 -23.74 -22.67
C GLU A 229 -28.97 -23.54 -22.21
N TRP A 230 -28.46 -22.30 -22.16
CA TRP A 230 -27.25 -21.99 -21.38
C TRP A 230 -27.29 -20.57 -20.79
N GLY A 231 -27.87 -20.47 -19.59
CA GLY A 231 -27.82 -19.28 -18.75
C GLY A 231 -26.48 -19.17 -18.02
N ILE A 232 -25.70 -18.14 -18.31
CA ILE A 232 -24.49 -17.77 -17.54
C ILE A 232 -24.81 -16.61 -16.59
N GLY A 233 -25.06 -16.99 -15.34
CA GLY A 233 -25.28 -16.07 -14.23
C GLY A 233 -24.03 -15.35 -13.75
N LYS A 234 -24.26 -14.14 -13.25
CA LYS A 234 -23.54 -13.41 -12.19
C LYS A 234 -22.02 -13.23 -12.36
N VAL A 235 -21.66 -12.06 -12.88
CA VAL A 235 -20.41 -11.35 -12.53
C VAL A 235 -20.65 -10.61 -11.21
N ILE A 236 -20.13 -11.14 -10.11
CA ILE A 236 -20.02 -10.44 -8.82
C ILE A 236 -18.55 -10.49 -8.36
N SER A 237 -18.11 -9.35 -7.81
CA SER A 237 -16.85 -9.05 -7.10
C SER A 237 -15.57 -8.87 -7.94
N ARG A 238 -15.33 -7.64 -8.42
CA ARG A 238 -13.98 -7.17 -8.76
C ARG A 238 -13.70 -5.83 -8.08
N LEU A 239 -13.34 -5.89 -6.80
CA LEU A 239 -12.69 -4.79 -6.08
C LEU A 239 -11.58 -5.26 -5.10
N PHE A 240 -11.34 -6.57 -4.98
CA PHE A 240 -10.25 -7.14 -4.17
C PHE A 240 -9.44 -8.24 -4.89
N ASP A 241 -9.38 -8.18 -6.21
CA ASP A 241 -8.53 -9.06 -7.02
C ASP A 241 -7.49 -8.27 -7.81
N LEU A 242 -6.54 -7.68 -7.10
CA LEU A 242 -5.14 -7.55 -7.49
C LEU A 242 -4.30 -7.76 -6.23
#